data_AF-A0AA96DMA3-F1
#
_entry.id   AF-A0AA96DMA3-F1
#
_cell.length_a   1.000
_cell.length_b   1.000
_cell.length_c   1.000
_cell.angle_alpha   90.00
_cell.angle_beta   90.00
_cell.angle_gamma   90.00
#
_symmetry.space_group_name_H-M   'P 1'
#
loop_
_entity.id
_entity.type
_entity.pdbx_description
1 polymer ?
#
loop_
_entity_poly.entity_id
_entity_poly.type
_entity_poly.pdbx_seq_one_letter_code
_entity_poly.pdbx_strand_id
1 'polypeptide(L)'
;MIAENQKVELFDEFYNWLVADGLKAKKSERLHRKKIFASLMANKEMTLDNFKDFLAYKKDDEKRAFIRRIENLECEQIFYLDCYRYISKIEIFEHLEEFKITTSYFDNKEINHIITCKFEQLQEIEKLIKKRED
;
A
#
# COMPACT_ATOMS: atom_id res chain seq x y z
N MET A 1 9.25 -6.49 21.35
CA MET A 1 10.14 -5.35 21.66
C MET A 1 10.47 -4.68 20.34
N ILE A 2 10.31 -3.36 20.23
CA ILE A 2 10.66 -2.62 19.00
C ILE A 2 12.18 -2.49 18.97
N ALA A 3 12.81 -2.95 17.88
CA ALA A 3 14.26 -2.94 17.75
C ALA A 3 14.78 -1.50 17.58
N GLU A 4 15.97 -1.22 18.13
CA GLU A 4 16.53 0.14 18.09
C GLU A 4 16.86 0.61 16.67
N ASN A 5 17.36 -0.29 15.82
CA ASN A 5 17.62 0.00 14.40
C ASN A 5 16.34 0.45 13.67
N GLN A 6 15.21 -0.22 13.92
CA GLN A 6 13.93 0.14 13.31
C GLN A 6 13.50 1.56 13.71
N LYS A 7 13.73 1.96 14.97
CA LYS A 7 13.43 3.33 15.42
C LYS A 7 14.27 4.37 14.70
N VAL A 8 15.54 4.07 14.46
CA VAL A 8 16.46 4.96 13.76
C VAL A 8 16.04 5.13 12.30
N GLU A 9 15.79 4.02 11.61
CA GLU A 9 15.42 4.01 10.19
C GLU A 9 14.10 4.76 9.93
N LEU A 10 13.10 4.56 10.78
CA LEU A 10 11.76 5.12 10.58
C LEU A 10 11.55 6.48 11.26
N PHE A 11 12.57 7.04 11.92
CA PHE A 11 12.39 8.23 12.75
C PHE A 11 11.88 9.44 11.95
N ASP A 12 12.37 9.62 10.72
CA ASP A 12 12.03 10.80 9.92
C ASP A 12 10.59 10.74 9.42
N GLU A 13 10.14 9.56 8.97
CA GLU A 13 8.75 9.32 8.63
C GLU A 13 7.84 9.48 9.86
N PHE A 14 8.24 8.93 11.00
CA PHE A 14 7.51 9.10 12.25
C PHE A 14 7.37 10.57 12.66
N TYR A 15 8.45 11.34 12.59
CA TYR A 15 8.42 12.75 12.93
C TYR A 15 7.50 13.54 11.98
N ASN A 16 7.56 13.26 10.68
CA ASN A 16 6.68 13.87 9.70
C ASN A 16 5.21 13.50 9.92
N TRP A 17 4.94 12.25 10.29
CA TRP A 17 3.59 11.78 10.65
C TRP A 17 3.04 12.56 11.86
N LEU A 18 3.86 12.76 12.90
CA LEU A 18 3.46 13.59 14.04
C LEU A 18 3.18 15.04 13.64
N VAL A 19 3.99 15.63 12.75
CA VAL A 19 3.78 17.01 12.26
C VAL A 19 2.47 17.11 11.49
N ALA A 20 2.14 16.12 10.66
CA ALA A 20 0.87 16.04 9.94
C ALA A 20 -0.33 15.91 10.90
N ASP A 21 -0.16 15.19 12.01
CA ASP A 21 -1.14 15.07 13.10
C ASP A 21 -1.23 16.33 13.99
N GLY A 22 -0.44 17.37 13.69
CA GLY A 22 -0.52 18.68 14.33
C GLY A 22 0.59 18.98 15.35
N LEU A 23 1.65 18.17 15.42
CA LEU A 23 2.82 18.47 16.24
C LEU A 23 3.50 19.77 15.78
N LYS A 24 3.53 20.77 16.65
CA LYS A 24 4.13 22.09 16.36
C LYS A 24 5.34 22.36 17.26
N ALA A 25 6.49 22.62 16.65
CA ALA A 25 7.68 23.07 17.37
C ALA A 25 7.50 24.52 17.87
N LYS A 26 7.72 24.77 19.17
CA LYS A 26 7.51 26.11 19.76
C LYS A 26 8.63 27.12 19.48
N LYS A 27 9.87 26.66 19.23
CA LYS A 27 11.05 27.53 19.09
C LYS A 27 11.97 27.10 17.95
N SER A 28 12.38 25.83 17.97
CA SER A 28 13.30 25.27 16.97
C SER A 28 12.89 23.85 16.64
N GLU A 29 12.61 23.62 15.36
CA GLU A 29 12.30 22.30 14.83
C GLU A 29 13.47 21.33 15.06
N ARG A 30 14.71 21.77 14.81
CA ARG A 30 15.92 20.97 15.05
C ARG A 30 16.02 20.47 16.50
N LEU A 31 15.83 21.35 17.48
CA LEU A 31 15.89 20.97 18.90
C LEU A 31 14.73 20.06 19.29
N HIS A 32 13.55 20.32 18.72
CA HIS A 32 12.36 19.53 18.96
C HIS A 32 12.51 18.11 18.43
N ARG A 33 12.91 17.96 17.18
CA ARG A 33 13.23 16.68 16.53
C ARG A 33 14.26 15.89 17.35
N LYS A 34 15.35 16.53 17.79
CA LYS A 34 16.36 15.88 18.66
C LYS A 34 15.76 15.38 19.99
N LYS A 35 14.83 16.12 20.59
CA LYS A 35 14.17 15.74 21.85
C LYS A 35 13.22 14.55 21.67
N ILE A 36 12.45 14.51 20.58
CA ILE A 36 11.57 13.38 20.26
C ILE A 36 12.42 12.14 19.99
N PHE A 37 13.50 12.25 19.20
CA PHE A 37 14.42 11.14 18.96
C PHE A 37 14.98 10.54 20.25
N ALA A 38 15.53 11.39 21.14
CA ALA A 38 16.06 10.93 22.42
C ALA A 38 14.98 10.27 23.30
N SER A 39 13.73 10.76 23.23
CA SER A 39 12.60 10.18 23.98
C SER A 39 12.19 8.80 23.43
N LEU A 40 12.24 8.63 22.10
CA LEU A 40 11.97 7.36 21.44
C LEU A 40 13.05 6.30 21.76
N MET A 41 14.33 6.70 21.74
CA MET A 41 15.44 5.82 22.10
C MET A 41 15.41 5.41 23.58
N ALA A 42 15.02 6.34 24.46
CA ALA A 42 14.85 6.07 25.89
C ALA A 42 13.56 5.32 26.26
N ASN A 43 12.77 4.83 25.28
CA ASN A 43 11.49 4.15 25.50
C ASN A 43 10.50 4.94 26.38
N LYS A 44 10.48 6.27 26.26
CA LYS A 44 9.49 7.07 27.01
C LYS A 44 8.10 6.70 26.54
N GLU A 45 7.26 6.28 27.49
CA GLU A 45 5.92 5.72 27.29
C GLU A 45 5.12 6.43 26.19
N MET A 46 4.81 7.73 26.36
CA MET A 46 4.03 8.49 25.38
C MET A 46 4.67 8.55 23.97
N THR A 47 6.00 8.66 23.87
CA THR A 47 6.68 8.68 22.56
C THR A 47 6.70 7.28 21.93
N LEU A 48 6.83 6.25 22.75
CA LEU A 48 6.81 4.87 22.32
C LEU A 48 5.40 4.44 21.85
N ASP A 49 4.35 4.89 22.54
CA ASP A 49 2.96 4.62 22.14
C ASP A 49 2.63 5.31 20.81
N ASN A 50 2.97 6.60 20.66
CA ASN A 50 2.84 7.27 19.36
C ASN A 50 3.62 6.54 18.25
N PHE A 51 4.79 5.98 18.57
CA PHE A 51 5.56 5.21 17.59
C PHE A 51 4.87 3.89 17.21
N LYS A 52 4.20 3.21 18.16
CA LYS A 52 3.37 2.04 17.85
C LYS A 52 2.19 2.40 16.96
N ASP A 53 1.53 3.52 17.24
CA ASP A 53 0.40 4.01 16.43
C ASP A 53 0.86 4.35 15.01
N PHE A 54 2.02 5.00 14.88
CA PHE A 54 2.65 5.24 13.59
C PHE A 54 2.95 3.94 12.83
N LEU A 55 3.48 2.91 13.51
CA LEU A 55 3.74 1.62 12.86
C LEU A 55 2.45 0.94 12.39
N ALA A 56 1.37 1.02 13.17
CA ALA A 56 0.06 0.51 12.78
C ALA A 56 -0.49 1.27 11.57
N TYR A 57 -0.43 2.61 11.61
CA TYR A 57 -0.81 3.48 10.49
C TYR A 57 -0.03 3.13 9.21
N LYS A 58 1.30 3.00 9.30
CA LYS A 58 2.17 2.69 8.16
C LYS A 58 1.80 1.34 7.55
N LYS A 59 1.57 0.32 8.38
CA LYS A 59 1.13 -1.00 7.93
C LYS A 59 -0.22 -0.93 7.21
N ASP A 60 -1.17 -0.18 7.75
CA ASP A 60 -2.48 0.00 7.13
C ASP A 60 -2.39 0.79 5.82
N ASP A 61 -1.51 1.78 5.74
CA ASP A 61 -1.26 2.56 4.51
C ASP A 61 -0.60 1.72 3.43
N GLU A 62 0.42 0.92 3.77
CA GLU A 62 1.06 -0.04 2.86
C GLU A 62 0.06 -1.07 2.34
N LYS A 63 -0.81 -1.59 3.22
CA LYS A 63 -1.88 -2.49 2.83
C LYS A 63 -2.85 -1.80 1.87
N ARG A 64 -3.29 -0.58 2.17
CA ARG A 64 -4.17 0.20 1.26
C ARG A 64 -3.51 0.48 -0.08
N ALA A 65 -2.22 0.82 -0.11
CA ALA A 65 -1.47 1.04 -1.33
C ALA A 65 -1.40 -0.25 -2.17
N PHE A 66 -1.22 -1.40 -1.53
CA PHE A 66 -1.28 -2.70 -2.20
C PHE A 66 -2.67 -2.98 -2.81
N ILE A 67 -3.74 -2.78 -2.05
CA ILE A 67 -5.12 -2.97 -2.53
C ILE A 67 -5.41 -2.05 -3.72
N ARG A 68 -5.00 -0.78 -3.65
CA ARG A 68 -5.13 0.18 -4.77
C ARG A 68 -4.44 -0.29 -6.04
N ARG A 69 -3.30 -0.99 -5.95
CA ARG A 69 -2.66 -1.55 -7.14
C ARG A 69 -3.55 -2.59 -7.83
N ILE A 70 -4.27 -3.41 -7.05
CA ILE A 70 -5.24 -4.37 -7.59
C ILE A 70 -6.43 -3.64 -8.20
N GLU A 71 -6.99 -2.65 -7.50
CA GLU A 71 -8.11 -1.85 -8.01
C GLU A 71 -7.76 -1.14 -9.33
N ASN A 72 -6.53 -0.62 -9.44
CA ASN A 72 -6.04 0.04 -10.66
C ASN A 72 -5.85 -0.90 -11.86
N LEU A 73 -6.01 -2.23 -11.70
CA LEU A 73 -6.12 -3.14 -12.83
C LEU A 73 -7.47 -3.00 -13.55
N GLU A 74 -8.50 -2.52 -12.86
CA GLU A 74 -9.79 -2.26 -13.48
C GLU A 74 -9.64 -1.21 -14.58
N CYS A 75 -10.37 -1.39 -15.68
CA CYS A 75 -10.26 -0.60 -16.91
C CYS A 75 -8.97 -0.80 -17.74
N GLU A 76 -8.04 -1.64 -17.33
CA GLU A 76 -6.87 -1.98 -18.13
C GLU A 76 -7.14 -3.13 -19.13
N GLN A 77 -6.21 -3.34 -20.07
CA GLN A 77 -6.22 -4.49 -20.98
C GLN A 77 -5.20 -5.54 -20.54
N ILE A 78 -5.60 -6.80 -20.45
CA ILE A 78 -4.74 -7.93 -20.08
C ILE A 78 -4.60 -8.92 -21.24
N PHE A 79 -3.39 -9.44 -21.48
CA PHE A 79 -3.18 -10.54 -22.40
C PHE A 79 -3.53 -11.88 -21.73
N TYR A 80 -4.60 -12.52 -22.19
CA TYR A 80 -5.11 -13.76 -21.61
C TYR A 80 -5.89 -14.60 -22.64
N LEU A 81 -5.65 -15.92 -22.68
CA LEU A 81 -6.18 -16.83 -23.69
C LEU A 81 -5.88 -16.33 -25.11
N ASP A 82 -4.60 -16.05 -25.37
CA ASP A 82 -4.04 -15.63 -26.66
C ASP A 82 -4.67 -14.36 -27.28
N CYS A 83 -5.32 -13.52 -26.48
CA CYS A 83 -5.88 -12.25 -26.91
C CYS A 83 -5.84 -11.19 -25.80
N TYR A 84 -5.97 -9.91 -26.19
CA TYR A 84 -6.16 -8.82 -25.23
C TYR A 84 -7.62 -8.72 -24.82
N ARG A 85 -7.86 -8.65 -23.52
CA ARG A 85 -9.19 -8.57 -22.91
C ARG A 85 -9.27 -7.35 -22.00
N TYR A 86 -10.44 -6.71 -21.95
CA TYR A 86 -10.68 -5.58 -21.07
C TYR A 86 -11.02 -6.08 -19.66
N ILE A 87 -10.38 -5.53 -18.63
CA ILE A 87 -10.72 -5.81 -17.23
C ILE A 87 -11.93 -4.96 -16.85
N SER A 88 -13.09 -5.61 -16.80
CA SER A 88 -14.38 -4.99 -16.56
C SER A 88 -14.76 -4.84 -15.09
N LYS A 89 -14.19 -5.68 -14.23
CA LYS A 89 -14.48 -5.68 -12.79
C LYS A 89 -13.34 -6.33 -12.01
N ILE A 90 -13.04 -5.77 -10.85
CA ILE A 90 -12.18 -6.35 -9.82
C ILE A 90 -13.01 -6.62 -8.56
N GLU A 91 -12.81 -7.79 -7.95
CA GLU A 91 -13.37 -8.13 -6.64
C GLU A 91 -12.25 -8.57 -5.71
N ILE A 92 -12.15 -7.97 -4.52
CA ILE A 92 -11.04 -8.19 -3.59
C ILE A 92 -11.55 -8.88 -2.32
N PHE A 93 -10.91 -9.98 -1.96
CA PHE A 93 -11.23 -10.80 -0.80
C PHE A 93 -10.05 -10.80 0.16
N GLU A 94 -9.88 -9.72 0.92
CA GLU A 94 -8.72 -9.52 1.80
C GLU A 94 -8.52 -10.66 2.82
N HIS A 95 -9.60 -11.24 3.31
CA HIS A 95 -9.57 -12.36 4.27
C HIS A 95 -9.05 -13.66 3.68
N LEU A 96 -9.07 -13.80 2.35
CA LEU A 96 -8.52 -14.93 1.62
C LEU A 96 -7.17 -14.60 0.97
N GLU A 97 -6.73 -13.34 1.04
CA GLU A 97 -5.59 -12.83 0.28
C GLU A 97 -5.73 -13.12 -1.23
N GLU A 98 -6.95 -12.96 -1.74
CA GLU A 98 -7.32 -13.24 -3.13
C GLU A 98 -8.05 -12.07 -3.78
N PHE A 99 -7.98 -12.01 -5.10
CA PHE A 99 -8.78 -11.11 -5.92
C PHE A 99 -9.24 -11.81 -7.19
N LYS A 100 -10.37 -11.36 -7.73
CA LYS A 100 -10.93 -11.86 -8.98
C LYS A 100 -10.95 -10.77 -10.02
N ILE A 101 -10.56 -11.14 -11.24
CA ILE A 101 -10.55 -10.29 -12.42
C ILE A 101 -11.63 -10.80 -13.36
N THR A 102 -12.64 -9.97 -13.63
CA THR A 102 -13.62 -10.26 -14.69
C THR A 102 -13.16 -9.57 -15.96
N THR A 103 -12.76 -10.38 -16.94
CA THR A 103 -12.32 -9.91 -18.24
C THR A 103 -13.43 -10.06 -19.26
N SER A 104 -13.48 -9.15 -20.24
CA SER A 104 -14.43 -9.14 -21.34
C SER A 104 -13.70 -9.05 -22.68
N TYR A 105 -14.24 -9.73 -23.68
CA TYR A 105 -13.80 -9.67 -25.07
C TYR A 105 -15.02 -9.70 -25.98
N PHE A 106 -15.01 -8.90 -27.05
CA PHE A 106 -16.11 -8.82 -27.99
C PHE A 106 -15.77 -9.54 -29.29
N ASP A 107 -16.47 -10.64 -29.57
CA ASP A 107 -16.49 -11.31 -30.88
C ASP A 107 -17.92 -11.73 -31.18
N ASN A 108 -18.65 -10.88 -31.90
CA ASN A 108 -20.08 -10.97 -32.21
C ASN A 108 -21.03 -10.98 -30.99
N LYS A 109 -20.53 -11.38 -29.83
CA LYS A 109 -21.14 -11.37 -28.49
C LYS A 109 -20.04 -11.08 -27.47
N GLU A 110 -20.42 -10.57 -26.32
CA GLU A 110 -19.51 -10.38 -25.19
C GLU A 110 -19.18 -11.73 -24.55
N ILE A 111 -17.89 -12.04 -24.43
CA ILE A 111 -17.37 -13.25 -23.80
C ILE A 111 -16.64 -12.84 -22.52
N ASN A 112 -17.21 -13.22 -21.39
CA ASN A 112 -16.66 -12.92 -20.07
C ASN A 112 -15.89 -14.10 -19.50
N HIS A 113 -14.78 -13.82 -18.82
CA HIS A 113 -13.99 -14.81 -18.10
C HIS A 113 -13.57 -14.29 -16.74
N ILE A 114 -13.68 -15.12 -15.71
CA ILE A 114 -13.30 -14.80 -14.34
C ILE A 114 -11.99 -15.50 -14.02
N ILE A 115 -10.95 -14.73 -13.74
CA ILE A 115 -9.65 -15.21 -13.28
C ILE A 115 -9.63 -15.01 -11.76
N THR A 116 -9.31 -16.07 -11.01
CA THR A 116 -9.06 -15.96 -9.56
C THR A 116 -7.56 -15.95 -9.32
N CYS A 117 -7.08 -14.95 -8.59
CA CYS A 117 -5.67 -14.71 -8.34
C CYS A 117 -5.42 -14.58 -6.83
N LYS A 118 -4.28 -15.06 -6.36
CA LYS A 118 -3.76 -14.74 -5.04
C LYS A 118 -3.03 -13.40 -5.05
N PHE A 119 -2.97 -12.72 -3.91
CA PHE A 119 -2.23 -11.47 -3.73
C PHE A 119 -0.76 -11.58 -4.17
N GLU A 120 -0.12 -12.72 -3.88
CA GLU A 120 1.26 -13.01 -4.31
C GLU A 120 1.46 -12.96 -5.83
N GLN A 121 0.41 -13.18 -6.62
CA GLN A 121 0.46 -13.21 -8.09
C GLN A 121 0.31 -11.83 -8.73
N LEU A 122 0.06 -10.76 -7.95
CA LEU A 122 -0.20 -9.42 -8.49
C LEU A 122 0.92 -8.95 -9.44
N GLN A 123 2.19 -9.17 -9.09
CA GLN A 123 3.32 -8.79 -9.94
C GLN A 123 3.37 -9.54 -11.27
N GLU A 124 2.89 -10.78 -11.32
CA GLU A 124 2.82 -11.56 -12.56
C GLU A 124 1.68 -11.08 -13.44
N ILE A 125 0.53 -10.78 -12.82
CA ILE A 125 -0.63 -10.20 -13.50
C ILE A 125 -0.28 -8.83 -14.11
N GLU A 126 0.41 -7.96 -13.36
CA GLU A 126 0.84 -6.63 -13.83
C GLU A 126 1.72 -6.71 -15.09
N LYS A 127 2.49 -7.79 -15.27
CA LYS A 127 3.32 -7.99 -16.49
C LYS A 127 2.50 -8.34 -17.73
N LEU A 128 1.29 -8.88 -17.55
CA LEU A 128 0.36 -9.21 -18.64
C LEU A 128 -0.51 -8.02 -19.05
N ILE A 129 -0.49 -6.94 -18.27
CA ILE A 129 -1.20 -5.71 -18.61
C ILE A 129 -0.52 -5.03 -19.81
N LYS A 130 -1.33 -4.65 -20.79
CA LYS A 130 -0.88 -3.91 -21.96
C LYS A 130 -0.33 -2.55 -21.52
N LYS A 131 0.94 -2.29 -21.82
CA LYS A 131 1.54 -0.98 -21.57
C LYS A 131 0.89 0.06 -22.46
N ARG A 132 0.59 1.23 -21.90
CA ARG A 132 0.20 2.40 -22.68
C ARG A 132 1.45 2.87 -23.45
N GLU A 133 1.32 3.08 -24.75
CA GLU A 133 2.33 3.78 -25.54
C GLU A 133 2.08 5.28 -25.32
N ASP A 134 3.05 5.96 -24.71
CA ASP A 134 3.03 7.42 -24.49
C ASP A 134 3.34 8.19 -25.78
#